data_AF-A0ABD0Z630-F1
#
_entry.id   AF-A0ABD0Z630-F1
#
_cell.length_a   1.000
_cell.length_b   1.000
_cell.length_c   1.000
_cell.angle_alpha   90.00
_cell.angle_beta   90.00
_cell.angle_gamma   90.00
#
_symmetry.space_group_name_H-M   'P 1'
#
loop_
_entity.id
_entity.type
_entity.pdbx_description
1 polymer ?
#
loop_
_entity_poly.entity_id
_entity_poly.type
_entity_poly.pdbx_seq_one_letter_code
_entity_poly.pdbx_strand_id
1 'polypeptide(L)'
;MVHERLLPDKSVALARLMYAAWELGLDGSSSTAADLLVVATRKFLKNIITAVIGRRKGYRIENNFVHGVGEPVSNPWLRNVASRPAKKFHSLKCDPTENGILTPAERPSHEYLEEDIAFKLASSDCDTIPLPITLYDLIATLKVYPSLVASNFVYTVNCERIWARICHPSWDD
;
A
#
# COMPACT_ATOMS: atom_id res chain seq x y z
N MET A 1 -24.40 -15.78 2.38
CA MET A 1 -24.59 -14.70 1.38
C MET A 1 -23.51 -13.64 1.52
N VAL A 2 -22.43 -13.73 0.76
CA VAL A 2 -21.60 -12.57 0.40
C VAL A 2 -21.34 -12.74 -1.09
N HIS A 3 -22.21 -12.17 -1.93
CA HIS A 3 -22.30 -12.52 -3.35
C HIS A 3 -21.57 -11.59 -4.31
N GLU A 4 -20.76 -10.65 -3.82
CA GLU A 4 -20.00 -9.79 -4.72
C GLU A 4 -18.54 -9.73 -4.27
N ARG A 5 -17.63 -10.06 -5.19
CA ARG A 5 -16.17 -9.88 -5.05
C ARG A 5 -15.78 -8.38 -5.11
N LEU A 6 -16.71 -7.50 -4.75
CA LEU A 6 -16.63 -6.06 -4.88
C LEU A 6 -16.63 -5.43 -3.48
N LEU A 7 -16.04 -4.24 -3.41
CA LEU A 7 -16.15 -3.41 -2.22
C LEU A 7 -17.61 -2.95 -2.05
N PRO A 8 -18.07 -2.72 -0.81
CA PRO A 8 -19.43 -2.24 -0.57
C PRO A 8 -19.64 -0.89 -1.25
N ASP A 9 -20.72 -0.78 -2.02
CA ASP A 9 -21.20 0.49 -2.54
C ASP A 9 -21.78 1.36 -1.41
N LYS A 10 -21.88 2.67 -1.65
CA LYS A 10 -22.43 3.65 -0.69
C LYS A 10 -23.83 3.23 -0.21
N SER A 11 -24.67 2.76 -1.13
CA SER A 11 -26.04 2.31 -0.84
C SER A 11 -26.07 1.16 0.17
N VAL A 12 -25.23 0.14 -0.04
CA VAL A 12 -25.08 -1.02 0.84
C VAL A 12 -24.48 -0.62 2.19
N ALA A 13 -23.47 0.25 2.19
CA ALA A 13 -22.85 0.77 3.41
C ALA A 13 -23.86 1.55 4.26
N LEU A 14 -24.66 2.42 3.64
CA LEU A 14 -25.71 3.19 4.30
C LEU A 14 -26.77 2.26 4.92
N ALA A 15 -27.28 1.29 4.17
CA ALA A 15 -28.28 0.35 4.66
C ALA A 15 -27.79 -0.40 5.91
N ARG A 16 -26.54 -0.87 5.89
CA ARG A 16 -25.92 -1.52 7.07
C ARG A 16 -25.72 -0.56 8.24
N LEU A 17 -25.35 0.70 7.97
CA LEU A 17 -25.21 1.71 9.02
C LEU A 17 -26.55 2.08 9.65
N MET A 18 -27.63 2.21 8.88
CA MET A 18 -28.97 2.45 9.41
C MET A 18 -29.45 1.28 10.27
N TYR A 19 -29.23 0.05 9.81
CA TYR A 19 -29.56 -1.14 10.60
C TYR A 19 -28.77 -1.19 11.91
N ALA A 20 -27.46 -0.93 11.86
CA ALA A 20 -26.62 -0.88 13.06
C ALA A 20 -27.01 0.25 14.01
N ALA A 21 -27.42 1.42 13.49
CA ALA A 21 -27.92 2.52 14.30
C ALA A 21 -29.20 2.11 15.04
N TRP A 22 -30.13 1.44 14.34
CA TRP A 22 -31.36 0.95 14.94
C TRP A 22 -31.12 -0.09 16.05
N GLU A 23 -30.22 -1.05 15.84
CA GLU A 23 -29.80 -2.04 16.86
C GLU A 23 -29.22 -1.39 18.12
N LEU A 24 -28.57 -0.23 17.97
CA LEU A 24 -28.00 0.54 19.06
C LEU A 24 -28.98 1.56 19.66
N GLY A 25 -30.23 1.61 19.19
CA GLY A 25 -31.26 2.55 19.65
C GLY A 25 -31.05 3.99 19.18
N LEU A 26 -30.31 4.20 18.09
CA LEU A 26 -30.09 5.50 17.45
C LEU A 26 -31.11 5.73 16.32
N ASP A 27 -31.49 7.00 16.11
CA ASP A 27 -32.52 7.38 15.13
C ASP A 27 -32.13 7.15 13.66
N GLY A 28 -30.83 7.03 13.36
CA GLY A 28 -30.36 6.72 12.01
C GLY A 28 -28.91 7.12 11.73
N SER A 29 -28.50 7.01 10.46
CA SER A 29 -27.17 7.36 9.96
C SER A 29 -27.24 8.31 8.78
N SER A 30 -26.30 9.26 8.71
CA SER A 30 -26.14 10.19 7.58
C SER A 30 -25.49 9.53 6.37
N SER A 31 -25.83 10.00 5.15
CA SER A 31 -25.17 9.57 3.91
C SER A 31 -23.68 9.88 3.88
N THR A 32 -23.26 10.97 4.55
CA THR A 32 -21.84 11.37 4.63
C THR A 32 -21.02 10.36 5.44
N ALA A 33 -21.61 9.75 6.46
CA ALA A 33 -20.96 8.70 7.23
C ALA A 33 -20.70 7.46 6.36
N ALA A 34 -21.64 7.11 5.48
CA ALA A 34 -21.45 6.04 4.50
C ALA A 34 -20.31 6.35 3.52
N ASP A 35 -20.21 7.59 3.03
CA ASP A 35 -19.11 8.02 2.15
C ASP A 35 -17.74 7.89 2.83
N LEU A 36 -17.64 8.36 4.08
CA LEU A 36 -16.42 8.23 4.88
C LEU A 36 -16.03 6.76 5.10
N LEU A 37 -17.00 5.88 5.35
CA LEU A 37 -16.75 4.46 5.52
C LEU A 37 -16.20 3.82 4.24
N VAL A 38 -16.78 4.14 3.07
CA VAL A 38 -16.29 3.64 1.77
C VAL A 38 -14.87 4.12 1.50
N VAL A 39 -14.55 5.38 1.81
CA VAL A 39 -13.19 5.92 1.66
C VAL A 39 -12.22 5.24 2.64
N ALA A 40 -12.63 5.06 3.90
CA ALA A 40 -11.82 4.43 4.93
C ALA A 40 -11.50 2.96 4.59
N THR A 41 -12.50 2.18 4.15
CA THR A 41 -12.32 0.78 3.72
C THR A 41 -11.40 0.67 2.51
N ARG A 42 -11.54 1.57 1.52
CA ARG A 42 -10.62 1.65 0.38
C ARG A 42 -9.19 1.96 0.83
N LYS A 43 -9.01 2.90 1.75
CA LYS A 43 -7.68 3.28 2.27
C LYS A 43 -7.05 2.13 3.08
N PHE A 44 -7.85 1.46 3.90
CA PHE A 44 -7.45 0.28 4.67
C PHE A 44 -6.94 -0.85 3.77
N LEU A 45 -7.71 -1.23 2.74
CA LEU A 45 -7.31 -2.26 1.79
C LEU A 45 -6.06 -1.87 1.00
N LYS A 46 -5.97 -0.61 0.55
CA LYS A 46 -4.76 -0.10 -0.11
C LYS A 46 -3.53 -0.24 0.78
N ASN A 47 -3.63 0.13 2.05
CA ASN A 47 -2.49 0.01 2.98
C ASN A 47 -2.02 -1.44 3.14
N ILE A 48 -2.95 -2.40 3.26
CA ILE A 48 -2.61 -3.83 3.33
C ILE A 48 -1.92 -4.29 2.06
N ILE A 49 -2.50 -4.00 0.89
CA ILE A 49 -1.94 -4.42 -0.41
C ILE A 49 -0.55 -3.79 -0.62
N THR A 50 -0.38 -2.51 -0.30
CA THR A 50 0.92 -1.83 -0.38
C THR A 50 1.95 -2.49 0.54
N ALA A 51 1.57 -2.89 1.76
CA ALA A 51 2.47 -3.61 2.66
C ALA A 51 2.86 -5.00 2.12
N VAL A 52 1.91 -5.72 1.50
CA VAL A 52 2.17 -7.01 0.86
C VAL A 52 3.15 -6.85 -0.30
N ILE A 53 2.90 -5.89 -1.19
CA ILE A 53 3.75 -5.65 -2.35
C ILE A 53 5.13 -5.13 -1.90
N GLY A 54 5.19 -4.24 -0.92
CA GLY A 54 6.45 -3.68 -0.41
C GLY A 54 7.34 -4.71 0.30
N ARG A 55 6.78 -5.81 0.82
CA ARG A 55 7.59 -6.92 1.33
C ARG A 55 8.20 -7.74 0.20
N ARG A 56 7.48 -7.89 -0.91
CA ARG A 56 7.91 -8.73 -2.04
C ARG A 56 8.80 -8.01 -3.03
N LYS A 57 8.61 -6.70 -3.18
CA LYS A 57 9.32 -5.86 -4.15
C LYS A 57 10.01 -4.72 -3.45
N GLY A 58 11.08 -4.25 -4.07
CA GLY A 58 11.71 -2.99 -3.69
C GLY A 58 10.74 -1.83 -3.70
N TYR A 59 10.93 -0.92 -2.76
CA TYR A 59 10.25 0.37 -2.74
C TYR A 59 11.17 1.40 -2.12
N ARG A 60 10.84 2.67 -2.35
CA ARG A 60 11.55 3.81 -1.79
C ARG A 60 10.66 4.53 -0.80
N ILE A 61 11.29 5.07 0.24
CA ILE A 61 10.61 5.86 1.26
C ILE A 61 11.23 7.25 1.23
N GLU A 62 10.40 8.26 1.02
CA GLU A 62 10.77 9.67 1.14
C GLU A 62 9.73 10.35 2.02
N ASN A 63 10.14 11.03 3.10
CA ASN A 63 9.24 11.71 4.04
C ASN A 63 8.04 10.83 4.50
N ASN A 64 8.31 9.56 4.84
CA ASN A 64 7.30 8.53 5.18
C ASN A 64 6.30 8.18 4.07
N PHE A 65 6.53 8.64 2.84
CA PHE A 65 5.76 8.28 1.66
C PHE A 65 6.47 7.19 0.87
N VAL A 66 5.76 6.07 0.69
CA VAL A 66 6.20 4.93 -0.12
C VAL A 66 5.97 5.23 -1.59
N HIS A 67 7.02 5.20 -2.40
CA HIS A 67 6.98 5.40 -3.85
C HIS A 67 7.94 4.43 -4.56
N GLY A 68 7.92 4.42 -5.91
CA GLY A 68 8.82 3.58 -6.70
C GLY A 68 8.66 2.08 -6.43
N VAL A 69 7.42 1.64 -6.14
CA VAL A 69 7.13 0.24 -5.81
C VAL A 69 7.39 -0.64 -7.03
N GLY A 70 8.25 -1.64 -6.88
CA GLY A 70 8.66 -2.53 -7.96
C GLY A 70 9.89 -2.10 -8.73
N GLU A 71 10.56 -1.01 -8.33
CA GLU A 71 11.88 -0.70 -8.87
C GLU A 71 12.92 -1.75 -8.45
N PRO A 72 13.91 -2.05 -9.32
CA PRO A 72 15.03 -2.90 -8.96
C PRO A 72 15.81 -2.29 -7.79
N VAL A 73 16.06 -3.11 -6.77
CA VAL A 73 16.83 -2.71 -5.59
C VAL A 73 18.30 -2.97 -5.87
N SER A 74 19.10 -1.91 -5.86
CA SER A 74 20.55 -2.01 -5.99
C SER A 74 21.15 -2.81 -4.82
N ASN A 75 22.06 -3.72 -5.12
CA ASN A 75 22.81 -4.50 -4.15
C ASN A 75 23.74 -3.57 -3.34
N PRO A 76 23.56 -3.46 -2.01
CA PRO A 76 24.36 -2.56 -1.17
C PRO A 76 25.82 -3.02 -1.03
N TRP A 77 26.14 -4.26 -1.40
CA TRP A 77 27.48 -4.84 -1.32
C TRP A 77 28.34 -4.52 -2.55
N LEU A 78 27.75 -3.97 -3.62
CA LEU A 78 28.50 -3.55 -4.80
C LEU A 78 29.18 -2.19 -4.55
N ARG A 79 30.50 -2.15 -4.73
CA ARG A 79 31.33 -0.93 -4.56
C ARG A 79 30.83 0.26 -5.40
N ASN A 80 30.32 -0.01 -6.61
CA ASN A 80 29.80 1.02 -7.52
C ASN A 80 28.50 1.66 -6.99
N VAL A 81 27.69 0.92 -6.23
CA VAL A 81 26.46 1.43 -5.60
C VAL A 81 26.81 2.34 -4.44
N ALA A 82 27.78 1.96 -3.60
CA ALA A 82 28.22 2.75 -2.46
C ALA A 82 28.84 4.10 -2.85
N SER A 83 29.47 4.18 -4.02
CA SER A 83 30.08 5.41 -4.53
C SER A 83 29.09 6.38 -5.17
N ARG A 84 27.83 5.97 -5.41
CA ARG A 84 26.85 6.79 -6.11
C ARG A 84 26.21 7.81 -5.15
N PRO A 85 26.21 9.11 -5.48
CA PRO A 85 25.58 10.10 -4.61
C PRO A 85 24.08 9.84 -4.49
N ALA A 86 23.56 9.92 -3.26
CA ALA A 86 22.13 9.82 -3.01
C ALA A 86 21.39 10.90 -3.83
N LYS A 87 20.29 10.52 -4.50
CA LYS A 87 19.44 11.48 -5.18
C LYS A 87 18.96 12.51 -4.17
N LYS A 88 19.29 13.78 -4.40
CA LYS A 88 18.76 14.88 -3.62
C LYS A 88 17.33 15.11 -4.07
N PHE A 89 16.38 14.82 -3.19
CA PHE A 89 15.00 15.28 -3.36
C PHE A 89 15.02 16.80 -3.53
N HIS A 90 14.51 17.28 -4.66
CA HIS A 90 14.29 18.70 -4.86
C HIS A 90 12.89 19.00 -4.32
N SER A 91 12.80 19.34 -3.04
CA SER A 91 11.61 20.04 -2.54
C SER A 91 11.44 21.31 -3.34
N LEU A 92 10.19 21.76 -3.53
CA LEU A 92 9.90 23.09 -4.07
C LEU A 92 10.80 24.10 -3.35
N LYS A 93 11.64 24.80 -4.11
CA LYS A 93 12.50 25.85 -3.54
C LYS A 93 11.70 27.13 -3.59
N CYS A 94 11.62 27.85 -2.48
CA CYS A 94 11.18 29.25 -2.52
C CYS A 94 12.27 30.05 -3.20
N ASP A 95 11.93 30.75 -4.27
CA ASP A 95 12.87 31.67 -4.91
C ASP A 95 13.13 32.84 -3.94
N PRO A 96 14.38 33.16 -3.56
CA PRO A 96 14.66 34.31 -2.69
C PRO A 96 14.34 35.65 -3.37
N THR A 97 14.16 35.64 -4.70
CA THR A 97 14.01 36.82 -5.54
C THR A 97 12.54 37.20 -5.78
N GLU A 98 11.59 36.27 -5.58
CA GLU A 98 10.17 36.47 -5.88
C GLU A 98 9.27 36.07 -4.70
N ASN A 99 8.98 37.00 -3.79
CA ASN A 99 7.81 37.08 -2.90
C ASN A 99 7.13 35.76 -2.45
N GLY A 100 7.89 34.72 -2.07
CA GLY A 100 7.33 33.45 -1.59
C GLY A 100 6.59 32.62 -2.64
N ILE A 101 6.83 32.85 -3.94
CA ILE A 101 6.27 32.00 -5.00
C ILE A 101 7.05 30.67 -5.00
N LEU A 102 6.32 29.56 -4.85
CA LEU A 102 6.89 28.21 -4.91
C LEU A 102 7.13 27.84 -6.38
N THR A 103 8.39 27.84 -6.82
CA THR A 103 8.75 27.41 -8.17
C THR A 103 8.76 25.87 -8.23
N PRO A 104 8.09 25.24 -9.21
CA PRO A 104 8.17 23.79 -9.41
C PRO A 104 9.62 23.35 -9.55
N ALA A 105 9.99 22.26 -8.88
CA ALA A 105 11.29 21.64 -9.07
C ALA A 105 11.45 21.24 -10.55
N GLU A 106 12.61 21.53 -11.14
CA GLU A 106 12.92 21.11 -12.50
C GLU A 106 12.79 19.59 -12.62
N ARG A 107 12.00 19.13 -13.60
CA ARG A 107 11.87 17.70 -13.89
C ARG A 107 13.22 17.20 -14.42
N PRO A 108 13.74 16.07 -13.92
CA PRO A 108 14.97 15.50 -14.46
C PRO A 108 14.85 15.22 -15.96
N SER A 109 15.96 15.37 -16.68
CA SER A 109 16.04 15.03 -18.11
C SER A 109 15.74 13.54 -18.34
N HIS A 110 15.26 13.22 -19.54
CA HIS A 110 14.97 11.84 -19.93
C HIS A 110 16.21 10.94 -19.83
N GLU A 111 17.32 11.41 -20.38
CA GLU A 111 18.62 10.71 -20.37
C GLU A 111 19.06 10.36 -18.95
N TYR A 112 18.90 11.29 -17.99
CA TYR A 112 19.23 11.06 -16.59
C TYR A 112 18.32 10.00 -15.94
N LEU A 113 17.04 9.96 -16.30
CA LEU A 113 16.11 8.94 -15.81
C LEU A 113 16.47 7.55 -16.36
N GLU A 114 16.83 7.48 -17.64
CA GLU A 114 17.26 6.23 -18.29
C GLU A 114 18.55 5.70 -17.68
N GLU A 115 19.56 6.56 -17.50
CA GLU A 115 20.82 6.21 -16.84
C GLU A 115 20.56 5.66 -15.42
N ASP A 116 19.68 6.33 -14.67
CA ASP A 116 19.34 5.90 -13.31
C ASP A 116 18.66 4.54 -13.25
N ILE A 117 17.76 4.26 -14.18
CA ILE A 117 17.08 2.96 -14.26
C ILE A 117 18.07 1.88 -14.71
N ALA A 118 18.87 2.15 -15.75
CA ALA A 118 19.88 1.23 -16.26
C ALA A 118 20.89 0.83 -15.18
N PHE A 119 21.34 1.81 -14.39
CA PHE A 119 22.23 1.56 -13.26
C PHE A 119 21.58 0.67 -12.20
N LYS A 120 20.33 0.96 -11.79
CA LYS A 120 19.64 0.16 -10.77
C LYS A 120 19.44 -1.29 -11.24
N LEU A 121 19.08 -1.47 -12.50
CA LEU A 121 18.91 -2.79 -13.10
C LEU A 121 20.23 -3.56 -13.12
N ALA A 122 21.31 -2.94 -13.60
CA ALA A 122 22.64 -3.56 -13.66
C ALA A 122 23.24 -3.85 -12.27
N SER A 123 22.79 -3.13 -11.24
CA SER A 123 23.25 -3.29 -9.86
C SER A 123 22.31 -4.12 -8.99
N SER A 124 21.20 -4.63 -9.52
CA SER A 124 20.26 -5.44 -8.75
C SER A 124 20.54 -6.92 -8.91
N ASP A 125 20.48 -7.67 -7.81
CA ASP A 125 20.66 -9.13 -7.83
C ASP A 125 19.35 -9.89 -8.17
N CYS A 126 18.24 -9.17 -8.42
CA CYS A 126 16.90 -9.75 -8.39
C CYS A 126 16.28 -9.86 -9.79
N ASP A 127 16.60 -10.95 -10.48
CA ASP A 127 15.94 -11.38 -11.74
C ASP A 127 14.67 -12.23 -11.50
N THR A 128 14.05 -12.15 -10.31
CA THR A 128 12.90 -13.01 -10.02
C THR A 128 11.63 -12.47 -10.68
N ILE A 129 11.12 -13.22 -11.65
CA ILE A 129 9.79 -13.03 -12.24
C ILE A 129 8.79 -12.91 -11.09
N PRO A 130 7.94 -11.87 -11.05
CA PRO A 130 7.03 -11.69 -9.94
C PRO A 130 5.98 -12.81 -9.92
N LEU A 131 6.14 -13.78 -9.01
CA LEU A 131 5.11 -14.80 -8.76
C LEU A 131 3.79 -14.12 -8.37
N PRO A 132 2.62 -14.74 -8.64
CA PRO A 132 1.34 -14.21 -8.16
C PRO A 132 1.35 -14.04 -6.63
N ILE A 133 0.57 -13.08 -6.11
CA ILE A 133 0.45 -12.86 -4.67
C ILE A 133 -0.35 -14.01 -4.07
N THR A 134 0.21 -14.63 -3.03
CA THR A 134 -0.40 -15.78 -2.36
C THR A 134 -0.95 -15.39 -0.97
N LEU A 135 -1.79 -16.25 -0.40
CA LEU A 135 -2.28 -16.07 0.98
C LEU A 135 -1.15 -16.17 2.02
N TYR A 136 -0.06 -16.88 1.72
CA TYR A 136 1.13 -16.92 2.57
C TYR A 136 1.79 -15.55 2.68
N ASP A 137 1.88 -14.80 1.56
CA ASP A 137 2.41 -13.45 1.56
C ASP A 137 1.58 -12.55 2.48
N LEU A 138 0.25 -12.67 2.41
CA LEU A 138 -0.67 -11.92 3.27
C LEU A 138 -0.44 -12.22 4.76
N ILE A 139 -0.42 -13.50 5.17
CA ILE A 139 -0.15 -13.86 6.57
C ILE A 139 1.23 -13.39 7.03
N ALA A 140 2.26 -13.59 6.20
CA ALA A 140 3.62 -13.17 6.54
C ALA A 140 3.73 -11.66 6.73
N THR A 141 2.97 -10.88 5.95
CA THR A 141 2.94 -9.41 6.09
C THR A 141 2.17 -8.96 7.32
N LEU A 142 1.01 -9.57 7.60
CA LEU A 142 0.20 -9.30 8.79
C LEU A 142 0.94 -9.62 10.08
N LYS A 143 1.77 -10.66 10.10
CA LYS A 143 2.66 -10.99 11.23
C LYS A 143 3.75 -9.95 11.47
N VAL A 144 4.30 -9.35 10.41
CA VAL A 144 5.35 -8.31 10.52
C VAL A 144 4.75 -6.96 10.89
N TYR A 145 3.57 -6.63 10.36
CA TYR A 145 2.89 -5.36 10.56
C TYR A 145 1.51 -5.56 11.21
N PRO A 146 1.46 -5.91 12.51
CA PRO A 146 0.18 -6.13 13.20
C PRO A 146 -0.65 -4.85 13.28
N SER A 147 -0.02 -3.67 13.23
CA SER A 147 -0.68 -2.36 13.24
C SER A 147 -1.53 -2.09 11.99
N LEU A 148 -1.42 -2.89 10.93
CA LEU A 148 -2.28 -2.76 9.74
C LEU A 148 -3.75 -3.05 10.07
N VAL A 149 -4.01 -3.92 11.05
CA VAL A 149 -5.36 -4.25 11.52
C VAL A 149 -5.46 -3.88 13.00
N ALA A 150 -6.04 -2.72 13.28
CA ALA A 150 -6.08 -2.18 14.65
C ALA A 150 -6.84 -3.07 15.66
N SER A 151 -7.85 -3.81 15.21
CA SER A 151 -8.63 -4.69 16.08
C SER A 151 -8.01 -6.08 16.15
N ASN A 152 -7.52 -6.47 17.34
CA ASN A 152 -6.97 -7.80 17.61
C ASN A 152 -7.98 -8.92 17.31
N PHE A 153 -9.26 -8.71 17.60
CA PHE A 153 -10.30 -9.71 17.31
C PHE A 153 -10.44 -9.94 15.81
N VAL A 154 -10.54 -8.84 15.03
CA VAL A 154 -10.63 -8.92 13.56
C VAL A 154 -9.37 -9.55 12.98
N TYR A 155 -8.19 -9.21 13.52
CA TYR A 155 -6.93 -9.80 13.10
C TYR A 155 -6.90 -11.32 13.33
N THR A 156 -7.13 -11.78 14.57
CA THR A 156 -6.98 -13.20 14.94
C THR A 156 -7.99 -14.09 14.22
N VAL A 157 -9.27 -13.73 14.23
CA VAL A 157 -10.33 -14.52 13.59
C VAL A 157 -10.08 -14.65 12.10
N ASN A 158 -9.65 -13.58 11.43
CA ASN A 158 -9.37 -13.64 10.00
C ASN A 158 -8.06 -14.36 9.70
N CYS A 159 -7.03 -14.28 10.54
CA CYS A 159 -5.82 -15.07 10.39
C CYS A 159 -6.10 -16.57 10.49
N GLU A 160 -6.94 -17.00 11.43
CA GLU A 160 -7.38 -18.39 11.55
C GLU A 160 -8.15 -18.85 10.31
N ARG A 161 -9.07 -18.03 9.79
CA ARG A 161 -9.79 -18.32 8.55
C ARG A 161 -8.86 -18.48 7.34
N ILE A 162 -7.82 -17.64 7.23
CA ILE A 162 -6.84 -17.77 6.15
C ILE A 162 -6.04 -19.07 6.32
N TRP A 163 -5.61 -19.40 7.53
CA TRP A 163 -4.92 -20.68 7.80
C TRP A 163 -5.78 -21.89 7.47
N ALA A 164 -7.06 -21.87 7.85
CA ALA A 164 -8.00 -22.94 7.51
C ALA A 164 -8.09 -23.14 5.98
N ARG A 165 -8.16 -22.04 5.20
CA ARG A 165 -8.18 -22.10 3.73
C ARG A 165 -6.89 -22.63 3.11
N ILE A 166 -5.74 -22.31 3.71
CA ILE A 166 -4.45 -22.82 3.26
C ILE A 166 -4.32 -24.33 3.53
N CYS A 167 -4.77 -24.78 4.71
CA CYS A 167 -4.64 -26.19 5.12
C CYS A 167 -5.73 -27.10 4.54
N HIS A 168 -6.92 -26.57 4.27
CA HIS A 168 -8.07 -27.32 3.76
C HIS A 168 -8.68 -26.62 2.53
N PRO A 169 -8.03 -26.69 1.36
CA PRO A 169 -8.47 -25.98 0.16
C PRO A 169 -9.80 -26.45 -0.42
N SER A 170 -10.40 -27.54 0.09
CA SER A 170 -11.56 -28.22 -0.50
C SER A 170 -12.94 -27.87 0.10
N TRP A 171 -13.08 -26.75 0.83
CA TRP A 171 -14.34 -26.41 1.54
C TRP A 171 -15.19 -25.30 0.89
N ASP A 172 -14.77 -24.74 -0.25
CA ASP A 172 -15.48 -23.64 -0.93
C ASP A 172 -15.44 -23.82 -2.47
N ASP A 173 -15.87 -24.97 -2.99
CA ASP A 173 -16.37 -25.12 -4.38
C ASP A 173 -17.88 -25.42 -4.36
#